data_AF-A0A8B9NRN8-F1
#
_entry.id   AF-A0A8B9NRN8-F1
#
_cell.length_a   1.000
_cell.length_b   1.000
_cell.length_c   1.000
_cell.angle_alpha   90.00
_cell.angle_beta   90.00
_cell.angle_gamma   90.00
#
_symmetry.space_group_name_H-M   'P 1'
#
loop_
_entity.id
_entity.type
_entity.pdbx_description
1 polymer ?
#
loop_
_entity_poly.entity_id
_entity_poly.type
_entity_poly.pdbx_seq_one_letter_code
_entity_poly.pdbx_strand_id
1 'polypeptide(L)'
;MVRGESEFVQPLARGSQEPGFFFIFIYTHQNKKNTAISHYFDKEHYTYAGHQIVIQESIEHFGAVVWPGALALSQYLESNQERFNLKDKKVLEIGAGTGLVSIVACILGAYVTATDLPEVLENLSFNISKNTRNMNTHKPEVRKLVWGESLNEDFPISTYRYDFILATDVVYHHTALEPLLATMAYFCQPGTVLLWANKFRFSTDYEFLEKVCNIFNTTILAEFPESNVKLPNWEV
;
A
#
# COMPACT_ATOMS: atom_id res chain seq x y z
N MET A 1 -2.48 12.74 44.98
CA MET A 1 -3.56 11.81 44.61
C MET A 1 -3.79 11.99 43.12
N VAL A 2 -3.38 11.11 42.21
CA VAL A 2 -3.70 9.68 42.03
C VAL A 2 -5.18 9.43 41.71
N ARG A 3 -5.40 8.93 40.48
CA ARG A 3 -6.53 8.15 39.93
C ARG A 3 -7.87 8.88 39.75
N GLY A 4 -8.62 8.65 38.67
CA GLY A 4 -8.45 7.70 37.57
C GLY A 4 -9.80 7.40 36.91
N GLU A 5 -9.70 6.84 35.70
CA GLU A 5 -10.62 5.82 35.13
C GLU A 5 -12.03 6.30 34.76
N SER A 6 -12.69 5.87 33.70
CA SER A 6 -12.40 4.97 32.59
C SER A 6 -13.72 4.95 31.79
N GLU A 7 -13.74 5.30 30.51
CA GLU A 7 -14.91 5.00 29.67
C GLU A 7 -14.66 3.72 28.88
N PHE A 8 -15.64 2.85 29.02
CA PHE A 8 -15.66 1.44 28.69
C PHE A 8 -15.51 1.21 27.18
N VAL A 9 -14.46 0.47 26.80
CA VAL A 9 -14.46 -0.29 25.54
C VAL A 9 -15.13 -1.64 25.85
N GLN A 10 -16.33 -1.86 25.31
CA GLN A 10 -16.97 -3.18 25.36
C GLN A 10 -16.22 -4.15 24.43
N PRO A 11 -16.03 -5.43 24.83
CA PRO A 11 -15.43 -6.44 23.97
C PRO A 11 -16.46 -6.89 22.92
N LEU A 12 -16.14 -6.77 21.62
CA LEU A 12 -16.94 -7.42 20.57
C LEU A 12 -16.84 -8.94 20.71
N ALA A 13 -18.00 -9.58 20.73
CA ALA A 13 -18.17 -11.01 20.81
C ALA A 13 -17.53 -11.73 19.62
N ARG A 14 -16.94 -12.89 19.88
CA ARG A 14 -16.49 -13.84 18.85
C ARG A 14 -17.71 -14.33 18.06
N GLY A 15 -17.73 -14.07 16.76
CA GLY A 15 -18.64 -14.78 15.85
C GLY A 15 -19.08 -14.00 14.62
N SER A 16 -18.16 -13.77 13.67
CA SER A 16 -18.48 -13.67 12.24
C SER A 16 -17.17 -13.67 11.44
N GLN A 17 -16.95 -14.71 10.63
CA GLN A 17 -15.86 -14.76 9.64
C GLN A 17 -16.28 -13.96 8.40
N GLU A 18 -16.26 -12.64 8.49
CA GLU A 18 -16.34 -11.78 7.31
C GLU A 18 -14.99 -11.06 7.12
N PRO A 19 -14.52 -10.88 5.87
CA PRO A 19 -13.29 -10.16 5.61
C PRO A 19 -13.43 -8.70 6.05
N GLY A 20 -12.55 -8.28 6.97
CA GLY A 20 -12.51 -6.90 7.47
C GLY A 20 -11.64 -6.04 6.56
N PHE A 21 -12.20 -4.92 6.08
CA PHE A 21 -11.48 -3.96 5.24
C PHE A 21 -11.13 -2.72 6.04
N PHE A 22 -9.91 -2.23 5.86
CA PHE A 22 -9.39 -1.13 6.63
C PHE A 22 -8.71 -0.10 5.71
N PHE A 23 -9.16 1.14 5.80
CA PHE A 23 -8.85 2.24 4.89
C PHE A 23 -8.01 3.34 5.54
N ILE A 24 -7.13 3.99 4.79
CA ILE A 24 -6.41 5.19 5.23
C ILE A 24 -6.68 6.35 4.26
N PHE A 25 -7.13 7.48 4.80
CA PHE A 25 -7.50 8.69 4.04
C PHE A 25 -6.35 9.71 4.00
N ILE A 26 -6.10 10.35 2.85
CA ILE A 26 -5.20 11.51 2.72
C ILE A 26 -5.87 12.56 1.80
N TYR A 27 -5.95 13.82 2.24
CA TYR A 27 -6.51 14.97 1.50
C TYR A 27 -5.43 16.05 1.26
N THR A 28 -5.45 16.78 0.14
CA THR A 28 -4.66 18.03 -0.03
C THR A 28 -5.30 19.10 -0.90
N HIS A 29 -5.11 20.39 -0.57
CA HIS A 29 -5.48 21.56 -1.38
C HIS A 29 -4.24 22.46 -1.65
N GLN A 30 -4.03 22.88 -2.90
CA GLN A 30 -2.76 23.49 -3.36
C GLN A 30 -2.41 24.88 -2.77
N ASN A 31 -1.09 25.14 -2.66
CA ASN A 31 -0.50 26.47 -2.89
C ASN A 31 0.95 26.37 -3.46
N LYS A 32 1.22 27.09 -4.56
CA LYS A 32 2.42 27.01 -5.43
C LYS A 32 3.65 27.77 -4.91
N LYS A 33 4.87 27.23 -5.13
CA LYS A 33 6.10 27.98 -5.47
C LYS A 33 7.11 27.12 -6.28
N ASN A 34 7.67 27.71 -7.35
CA ASN A 34 8.61 27.12 -8.33
C ASN A 34 10.05 26.93 -7.81
N THR A 35 10.74 25.87 -8.26
CA THR A 35 12.17 25.92 -8.65
C THR A 35 12.55 24.77 -9.63
N ALA A 36 13.62 24.94 -10.42
CA ALA A 36 13.95 24.27 -11.68
C ALA A 36 14.56 22.84 -11.61
N ILE A 37 14.41 22.11 -12.73
CA ILE A 37 14.72 20.68 -12.97
C ILE A 37 16.21 20.46 -13.29
N SER A 38 16.82 19.40 -12.73
CA SER A 38 18.06 18.80 -13.25
C SER A 38 17.89 17.30 -13.49
N HIS A 39 18.43 16.81 -14.61
CA HIS A 39 18.26 15.44 -15.10
C HIS A 39 19.25 14.47 -14.42
N TYR A 40 18.93 13.98 -13.23
CA TYR A 40 19.64 12.88 -12.58
C TYR A 40 18.63 11.90 -11.97
N PHE A 41 18.95 10.59 -11.99
CA PHE A 41 18.19 9.57 -11.27
C PHE A 41 18.29 9.84 -9.77
N ASP A 42 17.25 10.43 -9.19
CA ASP A 42 17.24 10.72 -7.76
C ASP A 42 17.04 9.42 -6.97
N LYS A 43 17.90 9.24 -5.96
CA LYS A 43 17.78 8.17 -4.98
C LYS A 43 17.17 8.75 -3.73
N GLU A 44 16.02 8.22 -3.34
CA GLU A 44 15.34 8.63 -2.13
C GLU A 44 15.70 7.71 -0.96
N HIS A 45 15.82 8.30 0.22
CA HIS A 45 16.27 7.62 1.43
C HIS A 45 15.17 7.62 2.48
N TYR A 46 14.83 6.43 2.98
CA TYR A 46 13.81 6.25 4.01
C TYR A 46 14.35 5.41 5.16
N THR A 47 13.68 5.47 6.31
CA THR A 47 14.01 4.63 7.47
C THR A 47 12.74 4.08 8.09
N TYR A 48 12.64 2.75 8.14
CA TYR A 48 11.52 2.05 8.76
C TYR A 48 12.02 0.84 9.55
N ALA A 49 11.45 0.63 10.74
CA ALA A 49 11.80 -0.40 11.70
C ALA A 49 13.32 -0.50 11.97
N GLY A 50 14.00 0.65 12.00
CA GLY A 50 15.46 0.75 12.20
C GLY A 50 16.31 0.44 10.96
N HIS A 51 15.71 0.20 9.80
CA HIS A 51 16.40 -0.14 8.56
C HIS A 51 16.42 1.03 7.58
N GLN A 52 17.60 1.29 7.00
CA GLN A 52 17.76 2.26 5.92
C GLN A 52 17.28 1.63 4.61
N ILE A 53 16.36 2.31 3.93
CA ILE A 53 15.84 1.93 2.61
C ILE A 53 16.31 2.97 1.61
N VAL A 54 16.84 2.51 0.48
CA VAL A 54 17.20 3.37 -0.65
C VAL A 54 16.35 2.97 -1.85
N ILE A 55 15.53 3.91 -2.32
CA ILE A 55 14.67 3.73 -3.49
C ILE A 55 15.31 4.42 -4.68
N GLN A 56 15.45 3.69 -5.78
CA GLN A 56 15.73 4.28 -7.08
C GLN A 56 14.42 4.71 -7.72
N GLU A 57 14.28 6.01 -7.91
CA GLU A 57 13.20 6.60 -8.68
C GLU A 57 13.62 6.79 -10.14
N SER A 58 12.64 6.81 -11.04
CA SER A 58 12.80 7.19 -12.44
C SER A 58 11.74 8.23 -12.79
N ILE A 59 12.04 9.12 -13.71
CA ILE A 59 11.10 10.17 -14.14
C ILE A 59 10.34 9.72 -15.40
N GLU A 60 10.73 8.58 -16.01
CA GLU A 60 10.29 8.23 -17.36
C GLU A 60 8.92 7.54 -17.43
N HIS A 61 8.38 6.98 -16.32
CA HIS A 61 7.12 6.21 -16.31
C HIS A 61 6.25 6.41 -15.06
N PHE A 62 4.93 6.18 -15.16
CA PHE A 62 4.05 6.03 -13.99
C PHE A 62 4.54 4.86 -13.13
N GLY A 63 4.51 4.99 -11.80
CA GLY A 63 5.06 4.00 -10.86
C GLY A 63 6.55 4.18 -10.54
N ALA A 64 7.17 5.25 -11.03
CA ALA A 64 8.61 5.45 -10.90
C ALA A 64 9.05 6.37 -9.74
N VAL A 65 8.10 6.95 -8.99
CA VAL A 65 8.34 7.73 -7.76
C VAL A 65 7.54 7.16 -6.58
N VAL A 66 7.98 7.42 -5.36
CA VAL A 66 7.25 7.06 -4.13
C VAL A 66 6.10 8.02 -3.90
N TRP A 67 4.86 7.54 -3.88
CA TRP A 67 3.69 8.39 -3.68
C TRP A 67 3.32 8.58 -2.18
N PRO A 68 2.56 9.65 -1.83
CA PRO A 68 2.16 9.94 -0.45
C PRO A 68 1.54 8.77 0.32
N GLY A 69 0.68 7.99 -0.34
CA GLY A 69 0.01 6.83 0.24
C GLY A 69 0.99 5.73 0.65
N ALA A 70 2.07 5.54 -0.12
CA ALA A 70 3.12 4.58 0.22
C ALA A 70 3.84 4.96 1.52
N LEU A 71 4.13 6.25 1.72
CA LEU A 71 4.74 6.75 2.95
C LEU A 71 3.81 6.60 4.15
N ALA A 72 2.54 6.97 3.99
CA ALA A 72 1.54 6.89 5.04
C ALA A 72 1.27 5.43 5.46
N LEU A 73 1.08 4.53 4.51
CA LEU A 73 0.84 3.12 4.81
C LEU A 73 2.08 2.46 5.42
N SER A 74 3.28 2.78 4.92
CA SER A 74 4.53 2.27 5.50
C SER A 74 4.69 2.68 6.97
N GLN A 75 4.46 3.95 7.28
CA GLN A 75 4.49 4.45 8.66
C GLN A 75 3.43 3.78 9.52
N TYR A 76 2.22 3.61 8.97
CA TYR A 76 1.12 3.01 9.69
C TYR A 76 1.39 1.54 10.04
N LEU A 77 1.91 0.76 9.09
CA LEU A 77 2.29 -0.64 9.31
C LEU A 77 3.38 -0.77 10.39
N GLU A 78 4.41 0.08 10.35
CA GLU A 78 5.47 0.10 11.37
C GLU A 78 4.91 0.39 12.77
N SER A 79 4.04 1.40 12.88
CA SER A 79 3.53 1.89 14.17
C SER A 79 2.39 1.06 14.76
N ASN A 80 1.75 0.19 13.97
CA ASN A 80 0.55 -0.54 14.38
C ASN A 80 0.72 -2.07 14.30
N GLN A 81 1.94 -2.59 14.50
CA GLN A 81 2.23 -4.03 14.43
C GLN A 81 1.41 -4.89 15.39
N GLU A 82 0.95 -4.36 16.53
CA GLU A 82 0.07 -5.10 17.44
C GLU A 82 -1.30 -5.39 16.83
N ARG A 83 -1.80 -4.46 16.00
CA ARG A 83 -3.10 -4.58 15.32
C ARG A 83 -2.96 -5.30 13.97
N PHE A 84 -1.90 -5.00 13.24
CA PHE A 84 -1.63 -5.50 11.90
C PHE A 84 -0.25 -6.17 11.85
N ASN A 85 -0.16 -7.34 12.49
CA ASN A 85 1.07 -8.11 12.51
C ASN A 85 1.30 -8.81 11.16
N LEU A 86 2.32 -8.35 10.42
CA LEU A 86 2.70 -8.91 9.13
C LEU A 86 3.67 -10.09 9.23
N LYS A 87 4.20 -10.38 10.42
CA LYS A 87 5.19 -11.44 10.60
C LYS A 87 4.63 -12.80 10.18
N ASP A 88 5.33 -13.46 9.28
CA ASP A 88 4.99 -14.77 8.70
C ASP A 88 3.63 -14.78 7.97
N LYS A 89 3.13 -13.60 7.56
CA LYS A 89 1.88 -13.45 6.82
C LYS A 89 2.10 -13.32 5.33
N LYS A 90 1.18 -13.86 4.52
CA LYS A 90 1.21 -13.71 3.07
C LYS A 90 0.62 -12.37 2.68
N VAL A 91 1.40 -11.55 1.99
CA VAL A 91 1.04 -10.18 1.63
C VAL A 91 1.13 -10.04 0.11
N LEU A 92 0.07 -9.54 -0.52
CA LEU A 92 0.09 -9.09 -1.91
C LEU A 92 0.07 -7.57 -1.93
N GLU A 93 0.96 -6.95 -2.68
CA GLU A 93 0.83 -5.53 -3.03
C GLU A 93 0.38 -5.39 -4.48
N ILE A 94 -0.71 -4.64 -4.68
CA ILE A 94 -1.29 -4.32 -6.00
C ILE A 94 -0.84 -2.90 -6.38
N GLY A 95 -0.18 -2.75 -7.53
CA GLY A 95 0.32 -1.45 -7.98
C GLY A 95 1.47 -0.97 -7.08
N ALA A 96 2.49 -1.81 -6.93
CA ALA A 96 3.59 -1.57 -5.98
C ALA A 96 4.52 -0.40 -6.36
N GLY A 97 4.52 0.03 -7.63
CA GLY A 97 5.38 1.10 -8.15
C GLY A 97 6.85 0.84 -7.84
N THR A 98 7.46 1.71 -7.05
CA THR A 98 8.86 1.59 -6.62
C THR A 98 9.10 0.45 -5.61
N GLY A 99 8.05 -0.06 -4.98
CA GLY A 99 8.09 -1.18 -4.04
C GLY A 99 8.35 -0.80 -2.58
N LEU A 100 8.25 0.48 -2.20
CA LEU A 100 8.54 0.92 -0.83
C LEU A 100 7.72 0.14 0.21
N VAL A 101 6.40 0.02 0.01
CA VAL A 101 5.53 -0.67 0.97
C VAL A 101 5.85 -2.17 1.01
N SER A 102 6.09 -2.82 -0.12
CA SER A 102 6.59 -4.19 -0.20
C SER A 102 7.89 -4.41 0.58
N ILE A 103 8.85 -3.47 0.48
CA ILE A 103 10.11 -3.54 1.24
C ILE A 103 9.83 -3.41 2.75
N VAL A 104 8.96 -2.49 3.15
CA VAL A 104 8.58 -2.33 4.57
C VAL A 104 7.87 -3.59 5.08
N ALA A 105 6.95 -4.16 4.31
CA ALA A 105 6.29 -5.43 4.66
C ALA A 105 7.30 -6.58 4.79
N CYS A 106 8.32 -6.64 3.92
CA CYS A 106 9.43 -7.61 4.04
C CYS A 106 10.21 -7.43 5.35
N ILE A 107 10.56 -6.19 5.70
CA ILE A 107 11.28 -5.85 6.93
C ILE A 107 10.45 -6.24 8.17
N LEU A 108 9.12 -6.09 8.08
CA LEU A 108 8.18 -6.52 9.13
C LEU A 108 7.92 -8.04 9.14
N GLY A 109 8.61 -8.81 8.29
CA GLY A 109 8.64 -10.27 8.31
C GLY A 109 7.57 -10.97 7.46
N ALA A 110 6.96 -10.29 6.49
CA ALA A 110 5.97 -10.88 5.61
C ALA A 110 6.56 -11.76 4.49
N TYR A 111 5.76 -12.70 3.99
CA TYR A 111 5.91 -13.33 2.68
C TYR A 111 5.27 -12.43 1.62
N VAL A 112 6.08 -11.61 0.95
CA VAL A 112 5.58 -10.56 0.04
C VAL A 112 5.56 -11.05 -1.42
N THR A 113 4.43 -10.84 -2.09
CA THR A 113 4.31 -10.80 -3.55
C THR A 113 4.04 -9.35 -3.96
N ALA A 114 5.00 -8.68 -4.57
CA ALA A 114 4.85 -7.32 -5.11
C ALA A 114 4.42 -7.40 -6.58
N THR A 115 3.39 -6.65 -6.97
CA THR A 115 2.86 -6.71 -8.33
C THR A 115 2.63 -5.36 -8.96
N ASP A 116 2.91 -5.30 -10.27
CA ASP A 116 2.69 -4.14 -11.10
C ASP A 116 2.66 -4.52 -12.59
N LEU A 117 2.57 -3.53 -13.47
CA LEU A 117 2.65 -3.65 -14.92
C LEU A 117 4.06 -4.10 -15.37
N PRO A 118 4.20 -4.81 -16.51
CA PRO A 118 5.47 -5.31 -17.01
C PRO A 118 6.62 -4.29 -17.01
N GLU A 119 6.34 -3.07 -17.43
CA GLU A 119 7.28 -1.96 -17.55
C GLU A 119 7.83 -1.46 -16.20
N VAL A 120 7.13 -1.74 -15.08
CA VAL A 120 7.55 -1.35 -13.72
C VAL A 120 8.41 -2.44 -13.05
N LEU A 121 8.27 -3.70 -13.49
CA LEU A 121 8.83 -4.86 -12.78
C LEU A 121 10.35 -4.84 -12.65
N GLU A 122 11.07 -4.27 -13.63
CA GLU A 122 12.53 -4.19 -13.55
C GLU A 122 12.98 -3.30 -12.38
N ASN A 123 12.43 -2.09 -12.27
CA ASN A 123 12.76 -1.17 -11.19
C ASN A 123 12.26 -1.68 -9.84
N LEU A 124 11.03 -2.23 -9.79
CA LEU A 124 10.46 -2.84 -8.60
C LEU A 124 11.36 -3.98 -8.07
N SER A 125 11.79 -4.88 -8.95
CA SER A 125 12.70 -5.99 -8.61
C SER A 125 14.06 -5.49 -8.12
N PHE A 126 14.61 -4.46 -8.77
CA PHE A 126 15.85 -3.82 -8.36
C PHE A 126 15.75 -3.25 -6.92
N ASN A 127 14.72 -2.43 -6.66
CA ASN A 127 14.51 -1.80 -5.35
C ASN A 127 14.28 -2.84 -4.25
N ILE A 128 13.41 -3.83 -4.48
CA ILE A 128 13.15 -4.88 -3.51
C ILE A 128 14.44 -5.65 -3.22
N SER A 129 15.12 -6.15 -4.25
CA SER A 129 16.36 -6.93 -4.09
C SER A 129 17.43 -6.13 -3.35
N LYS A 130 17.63 -4.86 -3.69
CA LYS A 130 18.64 -4.00 -3.08
C LYS A 130 18.45 -3.83 -1.57
N ASN A 131 17.19 -3.75 -1.12
CA ASN A 131 16.85 -3.46 0.28
C ASN A 131 16.58 -4.71 1.13
N THR A 132 16.37 -5.88 0.51
CA THR A 132 15.93 -7.10 1.22
C THR A 132 16.93 -8.25 1.21
N ARG A 133 17.94 -8.22 0.33
CA ARG A 133 18.85 -9.35 0.03
C ARG A 133 19.52 -10.00 1.25
N ASN A 134 19.82 -9.23 2.29
CA ASN A 134 20.55 -9.71 3.47
C ASN A 134 19.72 -9.70 4.76
N MET A 135 18.43 -9.37 4.67
CA MET A 135 17.61 -9.09 5.86
C MET A 135 16.35 -9.93 5.95
N ASN A 136 15.88 -10.44 4.82
CA ASN A 136 14.59 -11.09 4.79
C ASN A 136 14.61 -12.49 5.39
N THR A 137 13.66 -12.73 6.30
CA THR A 137 13.26 -14.07 6.70
C THR A 137 12.67 -14.84 5.51
N HIS A 138 11.95 -14.13 4.62
CA HIS A 138 11.24 -14.70 3.48
C HIS A 138 11.63 -14.02 2.17
N LYS A 139 11.98 -14.81 1.15
CA LYS A 139 12.33 -14.28 -0.16
C LYS A 139 11.09 -13.62 -0.80
N PRO A 140 11.15 -12.33 -1.17
CA PRO A 140 10.02 -11.67 -1.82
C PRO A 140 9.92 -12.09 -3.28
N GLU A 141 8.69 -12.08 -3.80
CA GLU A 141 8.39 -12.33 -5.20
C GLU A 141 7.96 -11.04 -5.88
N VAL A 142 8.41 -10.84 -7.13
CA VAL A 142 7.96 -9.76 -8.01
C VAL A 142 7.28 -10.39 -9.21
N ARG A 143 6.03 -10.01 -9.49
CA ARG A 143 5.21 -10.62 -10.55
C ARG A 143 4.42 -9.58 -11.32
N LYS A 144 4.19 -9.84 -12.61
CA LYS A 144 3.24 -9.09 -13.42
C LYS A 144 1.83 -9.28 -12.86
N LEU A 145 1.09 -8.18 -12.71
CA LEU A 145 -0.35 -8.22 -12.52
C LEU A 145 -0.96 -7.01 -13.22
N VAL A 146 -1.67 -7.27 -14.33
CA VAL A 146 -2.51 -6.26 -14.98
C VAL A 146 -3.90 -6.40 -14.39
N TRP A 147 -4.47 -5.31 -13.88
CA TRP A 147 -5.74 -5.37 -13.14
C TRP A 147 -6.87 -5.91 -14.02
N GLY A 148 -7.66 -6.82 -13.46
CA GLY A 148 -8.80 -7.45 -14.12
C GLY A 148 -8.44 -8.48 -15.20
N GLU A 149 -7.15 -8.69 -15.50
CA GLU A 149 -6.70 -9.60 -16.56
C GLU A 149 -6.13 -10.89 -15.98
N SER A 150 -6.56 -12.02 -16.53
CA SER A 150 -6.02 -13.37 -16.29
C SER A 150 -5.82 -13.77 -14.81
N LEU A 151 -6.64 -13.23 -13.90
CA LEU A 151 -6.43 -13.38 -12.46
C LEU A 151 -6.47 -14.85 -12.00
N ASN A 152 -7.36 -15.66 -12.59
CA ASN A 152 -7.50 -17.07 -12.23
C ASN A 152 -6.45 -17.97 -12.88
N GLU A 153 -5.95 -17.61 -14.08
CA GLU A 153 -4.84 -18.32 -14.70
C GLU A 153 -3.51 -18.02 -13.99
N ASP A 154 -3.22 -16.75 -13.72
CA ASP A 154 -1.92 -16.31 -13.20
C ASP A 154 -1.83 -16.43 -11.67
N PHE A 155 -2.97 -16.27 -10.97
CA PHE A 155 -3.08 -16.31 -9.52
C PHE A 155 -4.31 -17.10 -9.04
N PRO A 156 -4.41 -18.40 -9.33
CA PRO A 156 -5.55 -19.21 -8.91
C PRO A 156 -5.72 -19.19 -7.38
N ILE A 157 -6.93 -18.88 -6.89
CA ILE A 157 -7.26 -18.76 -5.45
C ILE A 157 -6.99 -20.07 -4.68
N SER A 158 -6.94 -21.22 -5.35
CA SER A 158 -6.54 -22.50 -4.73
C SER A 158 -5.11 -22.49 -4.19
N THR A 159 -4.25 -21.66 -4.77
CA THR A 159 -2.81 -21.58 -4.48
C THR A 159 -2.43 -20.24 -3.87
N TYR A 160 -2.96 -19.16 -4.42
CA TYR A 160 -2.66 -17.79 -4.02
C TYR A 160 -3.74 -17.27 -3.08
N ARG A 161 -3.48 -17.43 -1.78
CA ARG A 161 -4.24 -16.82 -0.70
C ARG A 161 -3.34 -15.92 0.13
N TYR A 162 -3.84 -14.73 0.39
CA TYR A 162 -3.14 -13.68 1.10
C TYR A 162 -3.88 -13.30 2.37
N ASP A 163 -3.14 -13.15 3.46
CA ASP A 163 -3.66 -12.60 4.71
C ASP A 163 -3.92 -11.09 4.54
N PHE A 164 -3.03 -10.39 3.81
CA PHE A 164 -3.15 -8.96 3.54
C PHE A 164 -3.03 -8.64 2.07
N ILE A 165 -3.86 -7.70 1.62
CA ILE A 165 -3.69 -6.99 0.36
C ILE A 165 -3.32 -5.55 0.68
N LEU A 166 -2.29 -5.03 0.04
CA LEU A 166 -1.85 -3.64 0.18
C LEU A 166 -2.05 -2.94 -1.17
N ALA A 167 -2.51 -1.69 -1.13
CA ALA A 167 -2.62 -0.85 -2.30
C ALA A 167 -2.38 0.61 -1.91
N THR A 168 -1.54 1.34 -2.66
CA THR A 168 -1.25 2.75 -2.35
C THR A 168 -1.26 3.63 -3.58
N ASP A 169 -2.03 4.71 -3.55
CA ASP A 169 -2.20 5.66 -4.68
C ASP A 169 -2.57 4.98 -6.03
N VAL A 170 -3.25 3.84 -5.95
CA VAL A 170 -3.74 3.08 -7.12
C VAL A 170 -4.99 3.70 -7.76
N VAL A 171 -5.65 4.65 -7.07
CA VAL A 171 -6.80 5.39 -7.58
C VAL A 171 -6.35 6.80 -7.97
N TYR A 172 -6.32 7.05 -9.27
CA TYR A 172 -6.04 8.36 -9.85
C TYR A 172 -6.75 8.48 -11.21
N HIS A 173 -6.43 9.50 -12.02
CA HIS A 173 -7.08 9.73 -13.30
C HIS A 173 -6.60 8.75 -14.39
N HIS A 174 -7.14 7.53 -14.38
CA HIS A 174 -6.94 6.50 -15.42
C HIS A 174 -8.23 5.70 -15.66
N THR A 175 -8.27 4.91 -16.73
CA THR A 175 -9.46 4.16 -17.18
C THR A 175 -9.65 2.81 -16.48
N ALA A 176 -8.66 2.37 -15.70
CA ALA A 176 -8.61 1.02 -15.12
C ALA A 176 -9.21 0.89 -13.70
N LEU A 177 -10.12 1.79 -13.30
CA LEU A 177 -10.76 1.74 -11.98
C LEU A 177 -11.67 0.51 -11.79
N GLU A 178 -12.53 0.18 -12.75
CA GLU A 178 -13.35 -1.04 -12.65
C GLU A 178 -12.50 -2.33 -12.61
N PRO A 179 -11.48 -2.50 -13.48
CA PRO A 179 -10.54 -3.61 -13.35
C PRO A 179 -9.79 -3.67 -12.00
N LEU A 180 -9.41 -2.52 -11.43
CA LEU A 180 -8.79 -2.45 -10.10
C LEU A 180 -9.72 -2.99 -9.03
N LEU A 181 -10.98 -2.54 -9.02
CA LEU A 181 -11.98 -2.99 -8.05
C LEU A 181 -12.24 -4.49 -8.16
N ALA A 182 -12.35 -5.01 -9.39
CA ALA A 182 -12.48 -6.45 -9.64
C ALA A 182 -11.27 -7.25 -9.12
N THR A 183 -10.07 -6.68 -9.28
CA THR A 183 -8.83 -7.28 -8.75
C THR A 183 -8.82 -7.31 -7.23
N MET A 184 -9.17 -6.21 -6.57
CA MET A 184 -9.30 -6.16 -5.12
C MET A 184 -10.30 -7.22 -4.62
N ALA A 185 -11.47 -7.30 -5.24
CA ALA A 185 -12.51 -8.28 -4.87
C ALA A 185 -12.06 -9.73 -5.09
N TYR A 186 -11.32 -10.00 -6.16
CA TYR A 186 -10.79 -11.34 -6.45
C TYR A 186 -9.84 -11.83 -5.35
N PHE A 187 -8.91 -10.98 -4.89
CA PHE A 187 -7.92 -11.39 -3.88
C PHE A 187 -8.44 -11.32 -2.44
N CYS A 188 -9.47 -10.52 -2.17
CA CYS A 188 -10.04 -10.43 -0.84
C CYS A 188 -10.99 -11.60 -0.54
N GLN A 189 -10.38 -12.71 -0.15
CA GLN A 189 -11.07 -13.92 0.29
C GLN A 189 -11.49 -13.81 1.76
N PRO A 190 -12.37 -14.71 2.27
CA PRO A 190 -12.70 -14.73 3.69
C PRO A 190 -11.45 -14.80 4.58
N GLY A 191 -11.31 -13.84 5.49
CA GLY A 191 -10.15 -13.69 6.38
C GLY A 191 -9.01 -12.82 5.84
N THR A 192 -9.08 -12.39 4.57
CA THR A 192 -8.14 -11.41 4.01
C THR A 192 -8.48 -10.00 4.50
N VAL A 193 -7.44 -9.21 4.76
CA VAL A 193 -7.53 -7.78 5.09
C VAL A 193 -6.93 -6.94 3.96
N LEU A 194 -7.73 -6.06 3.36
CA LEU A 194 -7.22 -5.04 2.44
C LEU A 194 -6.89 -3.77 3.24
N LEU A 195 -5.66 -3.29 3.06
CA LEU A 195 -5.18 -1.98 3.49
C LEU A 195 -4.95 -1.11 2.26
N TRP A 196 -5.85 -0.15 2.04
CA TRP A 196 -5.74 0.82 0.96
C TRP A 196 -5.49 2.23 1.51
N ALA A 197 -4.42 2.87 1.04
CA ALA A 197 -4.12 4.27 1.30
C ALA A 197 -4.11 5.07 0.00
N ASN A 198 -4.86 6.17 -0.06
CA ASN A 198 -4.90 7.02 -1.25
C ASN A 198 -4.91 8.48 -0.88
N LYS A 199 -4.28 9.29 -1.72
CA LYS A 199 -4.54 10.72 -1.72
C LYS A 199 -5.75 11.04 -2.61
N PHE A 200 -6.80 11.56 -2.01
CA PHE A 200 -8.04 11.97 -2.67
C PHE A 200 -7.85 13.38 -3.25
N ARG A 201 -7.93 13.48 -4.57
CA ARG A 201 -7.66 14.67 -5.37
C ARG A 201 -8.89 15.09 -6.18
N PHE A 202 -9.69 14.12 -6.63
CA PHE A 202 -10.80 14.32 -7.56
C PHE A 202 -12.09 13.64 -7.09
N SER A 203 -13.24 14.06 -7.62
CA SER A 203 -14.54 13.44 -7.31
C SER A 203 -14.57 11.94 -7.62
N THR A 204 -13.88 11.52 -8.67
CA THR A 204 -13.74 10.12 -9.08
C THR A 204 -13.13 9.23 -7.99
N ASP A 205 -12.29 9.80 -7.13
CA ASP A 205 -11.66 9.06 -6.04
C ASP A 205 -12.71 8.71 -4.96
N TYR A 206 -13.62 9.64 -4.69
CA TYR A 206 -14.76 9.45 -3.78
C TYR A 206 -15.80 8.50 -4.38
N GLU A 207 -16.09 8.61 -5.67
CA GLU A 207 -16.96 7.66 -6.38
C GLU A 207 -16.39 6.22 -6.31
N PHE A 208 -15.08 6.07 -6.43
CA PHE A 208 -14.43 4.77 -6.26
C PHE A 208 -14.53 4.26 -4.82
N LEU A 209 -14.32 5.13 -3.82
CA LEU A 209 -14.51 4.79 -2.41
C LEU A 209 -15.95 4.30 -2.13
N GLU A 210 -16.97 4.96 -2.69
CA GLU A 210 -18.36 4.52 -2.57
C GLU A 210 -18.56 3.11 -3.13
N LYS A 211 -18.00 2.82 -4.31
CA LYS A 211 -18.05 1.47 -4.90
C LYS A 211 -17.38 0.42 -4.02
N VAL A 212 -16.23 0.74 -3.44
CA VAL A 212 -15.57 -0.12 -2.45
C VAL A 212 -16.48 -0.38 -1.25
N CYS A 213 -17.06 0.66 -0.64
CA CYS A 213 -17.96 0.52 0.51
C CYS A 213 -19.21 -0.33 0.22
N ASN A 214 -19.63 -0.41 -1.04
CA ASN A 214 -20.75 -1.27 -1.44
C ASN A 214 -20.38 -2.75 -1.55
N ILE A 215 -19.09 -3.08 -1.71
CA ILE A 215 -18.60 -4.46 -1.85
C ILE A 215 -18.00 -4.95 -0.52
N PHE A 216 -17.43 -4.05 0.26
CA PHE A 216 -16.56 -4.36 1.37
C PHE A 216 -17.01 -3.68 2.66
N ASN A 217 -16.86 -4.38 3.80
CA ASN A 217 -17.08 -3.78 5.11
C ASN A 217 -15.90 -2.87 5.48
N THR A 218 -16.02 -1.60 5.11
CA THR A 218 -14.96 -0.61 5.16
C THR A 218 -14.92 0.16 6.48
N THR A 219 -13.74 0.26 7.09
CA THR A 219 -13.48 1.12 8.26
C THR A 219 -12.32 2.08 7.99
N ILE A 220 -12.48 3.36 8.31
CA ILE A 220 -11.37 4.34 8.26
C ILE A 220 -10.47 4.13 9.50
N LEU A 221 -9.18 3.92 9.26
CA LEU A 221 -8.15 3.69 10.27
C LEU A 221 -7.44 4.95 10.71
N ALA A 222 -7.12 5.81 9.75
CA ALA A 222 -6.33 7.00 9.95
C ALA A 222 -6.59 8.02 8.84
N GLU A 223 -6.48 9.28 9.21
CA GLU A 223 -6.44 10.41 8.28
C GLU A 223 -5.11 11.13 8.50
N PHE A 224 -4.37 11.39 7.41
CA PHE A 224 -3.10 12.08 7.50
C PHE A 224 -3.25 13.53 7.02
N PRO A 225 -3.19 14.53 7.92
CA PRO A 225 -3.13 15.93 7.52
C PRO A 225 -1.76 16.25 6.88
N GLU A 226 -1.75 17.13 5.88
CA GLU A 226 -0.59 17.52 5.05
C GLU A 226 0.70 17.76 5.82
N SER A 227 0.62 18.34 7.02
CA SER A 227 1.79 18.69 7.84
C SER A 227 2.62 17.50 8.31
N ASN A 228 2.06 16.29 8.27
CA ASN A 228 2.63 15.11 8.92
C ASN A 228 3.27 14.12 7.92
N VAL A 229 3.13 14.36 6.62
CA VAL A 229 3.80 13.56 5.59
C VAL A 229 4.88 14.43 4.96
N LYS A 230 6.16 14.12 5.25
CA LYS A 230 7.29 14.70 4.52
C LYS A 230 7.26 14.15 3.09
N LEU A 231 6.57 14.84 2.20
CA LEU A 231 6.61 14.55 0.77
C LEU A 231 7.89 15.15 0.18
N PRO A 232 8.65 14.40 -0.63
CA PRO A 232 9.60 15.00 -1.55
C PRO A 232 8.84 15.88 -2.56
N ASN A 233 9.45 16.98 -2.97
CA ASN A 233 8.82 17.99 -3.83
C ASN A 233 8.87 17.52 -5.31
N TRP A 234 7.81 16.91 -5.85
CA TRP A 234 7.72 16.65 -7.30
C TRP A 234 6.33 17.02 -7.88
N GLU A 235 6.32 17.80 -8.96
CA GLU A 235 5.14 18.20 -9.76
C GLU A 235 5.12 17.47 -11.12
N VAL A 236 3.92 17.19 -11.63
CA VAL A 236 3.60 17.05 -13.07
C VAL A 236 2.74 18.24 -13.47
#